data_AF-A6GBA3-F1
#
_entry.id   AF-A6GBA3-F1
#
_cell.length_a   1.000
_cell.length_b   1.000
_cell.length_c   1.000
_cell.angle_alpha   90.00
_cell.angle_beta   90.00
_cell.angle_gamma   90.00
#
_symmetry.space_group_name_H-M   'P 1'
#
loop_
_entity.id
_entity.type
_entity.pdbx_description
1 polymer ?
#
loop_
_entity_poly.entity_id
_entity_poly.type
_entity_poly.pdbx_seq_one_letter_code
_entity_poly.pdbx_strand_id
1 'polypeptide(L)'
;MASLGAILLLGGLTGVSASCVLVVDDTECGPNAYEYRGACFCEDGFEGDPGFDEGCDPIMTVRITDDCDDSADIGWKLFSDDRDWTWPSGTAVYVTPGLGLDGYETITCKDGEQICFGAESESGLTWGVGTDFSQGCEDCCFICGPYEHDLGFLTCG
;
A
#
# COMPACT_ATOMS: atom_id res chain seq x y z
N MET A 1 25.95 -56.59 44.48
CA MET A 1 25.45 -57.98 44.57
C MET A 1 23.98 -57.92 44.93
N ALA A 2 23.15 -58.63 44.15
CA ALA A 2 21.73 -58.94 44.33
C ALA A 2 20.74 -57.75 44.35
N SER A 3 19.56 -57.81 43.75
CA SER A 3 18.92 -58.80 42.86
C SER A 3 17.67 -58.16 42.25
N LEU A 4 17.26 -58.71 41.11
CA LEU A 4 16.14 -58.36 40.25
C LEU A 4 14.76 -58.30 40.93
N GLY A 5 13.86 -57.54 40.31
CA GLY A 5 12.40 -57.72 40.41
C GLY A 5 11.67 -56.97 39.29
N ALA A 6 11.49 -57.62 38.14
CA ALA A 6 10.62 -57.15 37.06
C ALA A 6 9.18 -57.61 37.32
N ILE A 7 8.19 -56.72 37.16
CA ILE A 7 6.77 -57.10 37.03
C ILE A 7 6.20 -56.44 35.77
N LEU A 8 5.77 -57.30 34.85
CA LEU A 8 5.11 -57.01 33.60
C LEU A 8 3.63 -56.64 33.83
N LEU A 9 3.22 -55.57 33.15
CA LEU A 9 1.98 -55.31 32.39
C LEU A 9 0.63 -55.70 33.00
N LEU A 10 -0.31 -54.73 32.98
CA LEU A 10 -1.66 -54.93 32.45
C LEU A 10 -2.20 -53.57 31.98
N GLY A 11 -2.54 -53.49 30.69
CA GLY A 11 -3.02 -52.29 30.03
C GLY A 11 -4.38 -51.82 30.55
N GLY A 12 -4.52 -50.50 30.67
CA GLY A 12 -5.79 -49.81 30.75
C GLY A 12 -5.99 -49.01 29.47
N LEU A 13 -6.88 -49.47 28.59
CA LEU A 13 -7.42 -48.68 27.49
C LEU A 13 -8.27 -47.55 28.11
N THR A 14 -7.68 -46.39 28.35
CA THR A 14 -8.47 -45.18 28.55
C THR A 14 -8.96 -44.74 27.17
N GLY A 15 -10.19 -45.12 26.84
CA GLY A 15 -10.89 -44.62 25.66
C GLY A 15 -11.05 -43.11 25.78
N VAL A 16 -10.16 -42.36 25.12
CA VAL A 16 -10.43 -40.98 24.77
C VAL A 16 -11.42 -41.07 23.62
N SER A 17 -12.66 -40.66 23.83
CA SER A 17 -13.59 -40.45 22.73
C SER A 17 -12.91 -39.50 21.77
N ALA A 18 -12.59 -39.96 20.57
CA ALA A 18 -12.22 -39.10 19.45
C ALA A 18 -13.47 -38.32 19.07
N SER A 19 -13.83 -37.32 19.89
CA SER A 19 -14.67 -36.21 19.48
C SER A 19 -14.00 -35.67 18.22
N CYS A 20 -14.72 -35.63 17.11
CA CYS A 20 -14.27 -34.89 15.95
C CYS A 20 -14.16 -33.42 16.37
N VAL A 21 -12.99 -33.02 16.87
CA VAL A 21 -12.62 -31.62 16.92
C VAL A 21 -12.49 -31.22 15.45
N LEU A 22 -13.55 -30.63 14.91
CA LEU A 22 -13.40 -29.79 13.74
C LEU A 22 -12.51 -28.65 14.21
N VAL A 23 -11.21 -28.76 13.92
CA VAL A 23 -10.36 -27.58 13.83
C VAL A 23 -10.92 -26.85 12.62
N VAL A 24 -11.88 -25.95 12.87
CA VAL A 24 -12.02 -24.81 11.97
C VAL A 24 -10.73 -24.05 12.23
N ASP A 25 -9.76 -24.16 11.33
CA ASP A 25 -8.74 -23.14 11.23
C ASP A 25 -9.52 -21.85 10.98
N ASP A 26 -9.63 -21.01 12.01
CA ASP A 26 -10.17 -19.66 11.82
C ASP A 26 -9.33 -19.06 10.70
N THR A 27 -9.98 -18.72 9.58
CA THR A 27 -9.29 -18.15 8.44
C THR A 27 -8.82 -16.76 8.85
N GLU A 28 -7.57 -16.64 9.29
CA GLU A 28 -6.99 -15.33 9.61
C GLU A 28 -6.58 -14.68 8.29
N CYS A 29 -7.18 -13.53 7.99
CA CYS A 29 -6.82 -12.76 6.81
C CYS A 29 -5.69 -11.80 7.16
N GLY A 30 -4.91 -11.42 6.14
CA GLY A 30 -3.88 -10.42 6.30
C GLY A 30 -4.45 -9.02 6.61
N PRO A 31 -3.58 -8.03 6.82
CA PRO A 31 -3.99 -6.64 7.04
C PRO A 31 -4.93 -6.13 5.93
N ASN A 32 -5.88 -5.27 6.30
CA ASN A 32 -6.84 -4.64 5.39
C ASN A 32 -7.68 -5.64 4.56
N ALA A 33 -7.95 -6.80 5.15
CA ALA A 33 -8.79 -7.84 4.58
C ALA A 33 -9.77 -8.40 5.62
N TYR A 34 -10.91 -8.90 5.15
CA TYR A 34 -11.93 -9.53 5.96
C TYR A 34 -12.22 -10.97 5.51
N GLU A 35 -12.63 -11.81 6.46
CA GLU A 35 -13.07 -13.17 6.22
C GLU A 35 -14.54 -13.20 5.82
N TYR A 36 -14.86 -13.96 4.77
CA TYR A 36 -16.23 -14.29 4.41
C TYR A 36 -16.35 -15.70 3.84
N ARG A 37 -16.98 -16.61 4.61
CA ARG A 37 -17.25 -18.01 4.26
C ARG A 37 -15.99 -18.85 4.02
N GLY A 38 -14.95 -18.63 4.81
CA GLY A 38 -13.67 -19.33 4.76
C GLY A 38 -12.74 -18.84 3.65
N ALA A 39 -12.94 -17.61 3.18
CA ALA A 39 -12.09 -16.96 2.19
C ALA A 39 -11.84 -15.51 2.59
N CYS A 40 -10.66 -15.00 2.24
CA CYS A 40 -10.27 -13.63 2.53
C CYS A 40 -10.55 -12.70 1.34
N PHE A 41 -10.95 -11.46 1.64
CA PHE A 41 -11.26 -10.43 0.67
C PHE A 41 -10.69 -9.09 1.15
N CYS A 42 -10.14 -8.28 0.25
CA CYS A 42 -9.69 -6.93 0.58
C CYS A 42 -10.86 -6.04 1.00
N GLU A 43 -10.60 -5.13 1.93
CA GLU A 43 -11.51 -4.05 2.25
C GLU A 43 -11.70 -3.08 1.07
N ASP A 44 -12.77 -2.28 1.09
CA ASP A 44 -13.02 -1.28 0.06
C ASP A 44 -11.87 -0.26 -0.01
N GLY A 45 -11.33 -0.04 -1.20
CA GLY A 45 -10.18 0.84 -1.40
C GLY A 45 -8.82 0.16 -1.21
N PHE A 46 -8.78 -1.17 -1.11
CA PHE A 46 -7.55 -1.96 -1.05
C PHE A 46 -7.52 -3.06 -2.12
N GLU A 47 -6.33 -3.47 -2.53
CA GLU A 47 -6.10 -4.60 -3.43
C GLU A 47 -4.84 -5.40 -3.06
N GLY A 48 -4.77 -6.66 -3.48
CA GLY A 48 -3.63 -7.53 -3.18
C GLY A 48 -4.02 -8.99 -2.96
N ASP A 49 -3.18 -9.71 -2.20
CA ASP A 49 -3.46 -11.07 -1.73
C ASP A 49 -3.94 -11.01 -0.27
N PRO A 50 -5.24 -11.19 -0.01
CA PRO A 50 -5.81 -11.01 1.33
C PRO A 50 -5.45 -12.14 2.32
N GLY A 51 -4.60 -13.10 1.93
CA GLY A 51 -4.12 -14.19 2.79
C GLY A 51 -3.29 -13.73 4.01
N PHE A 52 -3.07 -14.69 4.92
CA PHE A 52 -2.58 -14.56 6.31
C PHE A 52 -1.49 -13.50 6.60
N ASP A 53 -0.51 -13.27 5.71
CA ASP A 53 0.64 -12.41 6.00
C ASP A 53 0.85 -11.23 5.04
N GLU A 54 0.31 -11.28 3.81
CA GLU A 54 0.53 -10.22 2.81
C GLU A 54 -0.51 -9.10 2.95
N GLY A 55 -1.79 -9.46 3.09
CA GLY A 55 -2.88 -8.51 3.19
C GLY A 55 -3.07 -7.69 1.91
N CYS A 56 -3.79 -6.58 2.05
CA CYS A 56 -4.12 -5.70 0.94
C CYS A 56 -3.47 -4.33 1.11
N ASP A 57 -3.00 -3.80 -0.01
CA ASP A 57 -2.37 -2.50 -0.15
C ASP A 57 -3.43 -1.45 -0.52
N PRO A 58 -3.37 -0.23 0.03
CA PRO A 58 -4.28 0.84 -0.35
C PRO A 58 -4.21 1.21 -1.83
N ILE A 59 -5.38 1.48 -2.39
CA ILE A 59 -5.58 2.16 -3.67
C ILE A 59 -5.84 3.63 -3.35
N MET A 60 -4.92 4.49 -3.73
CA MET A 60 -5.01 5.93 -3.48
C MET A 60 -5.20 6.67 -4.81
N THR A 61 -6.13 7.64 -4.82
CA THR A 61 -6.29 8.56 -5.95
C THR A 61 -5.61 9.88 -5.63
N VAL A 62 -4.86 10.42 -6.59
CA VAL A 62 -4.20 11.71 -6.47
C VAL A 62 -4.82 12.67 -7.45
N ARG A 63 -5.28 13.82 -6.94
CA ARG A 63 -5.78 14.94 -7.74
C ARG A 63 -4.74 16.05 -7.80
N ILE A 64 -4.61 16.66 -8.97
CA ILE A 64 -3.73 17.81 -9.20
C ILE A 64 -4.35 18.77 -10.20
N THR A 65 -4.13 20.07 -10.02
CA THR A 65 -4.57 21.09 -10.98
C THR A 65 -3.42 21.97 -11.41
N ASP A 66 -3.25 22.11 -12.72
CA ASP A 66 -2.39 23.14 -13.29
C ASP A 66 -3.10 24.49 -13.22
N ASP A 67 -2.60 25.43 -12.42
CA ASP A 67 -3.13 26.79 -12.33
C ASP A 67 -2.09 27.83 -12.80
N CYS A 68 -1.03 27.36 -13.47
CA CYS A 68 0.03 28.21 -13.96
C CYS A 68 -0.16 28.48 -15.46
N ASP A 69 -0.62 29.69 -15.80
CA ASP A 69 -0.77 30.12 -17.20
C ASP A 69 0.59 30.51 -17.83
N ASP A 70 1.49 29.54 -17.94
CA ASP A 70 2.80 29.67 -18.60
C ASP A 70 2.81 29.07 -20.02
N SER A 71 1.63 28.66 -20.52
CA SER A 71 1.44 27.98 -21.80
C SER A 71 2.14 26.61 -21.92
N ALA A 72 2.51 25.97 -20.81
CA ALA A 72 3.03 24.61 -20.75
C ALA A 72 2.13 23.75 -19.85
N ASP A 73 2.04 22.45 -20.16
CA ASP A 73 1.48 21.48 -19.22
C ASP A 73 2.56 21.09 -18.20
N ILE A 74 2.13 20.57 -17.04
CA ILE A 74 3.02 20.19 -15.96
C ILE A 74 3.21 18.67 -15.95
N GLY A 75 4.47 18.25 -16.05
CA GLY A 75 4.89 16.87 -15.84
C GLY A 75 5.07 16.60 -14.35
N TRP A 76 4.51 15.51 -13.83
CA TRP A 76 4.56 15.22 -12.40
C TRP A 76 4.70 13.74 -12.07
N LYS A 77 5.13 13.48 -10.84
CA LYS A 77 5.54 12.16 -10.37
C LYS A 77 5.42 12.03 -8.86
N LEU A 78 5.29 10.79 -8.42
CA LEU A 78 5.29 10.40 -7.00
C LEU A 78 6.48 9.50 -6.71
N PHE A 79 7.04 9.67 -5.53
CA PHE A 79 8.22 8.95 -5.06
C PHE A 79 7.92 8.35 -3.70
N SER A 80 8.28 7.09 -3.51
CA SER A 80 8.32 6.53 -2.18
C SER A 80 9.57 7.04 -1.46
N ASP A 81 9.41 7.53 -0.23
CA ASP A 81 10.55 7.83 0.64
C ASP A 81 11.00 6.59 1.44
N ASP A 82 10.15 5.56 1.50
CA ASP A 82 10.40 4.34 2.28
C ASP A 82 11.08 3.22 1.46
N ARG A 83 10.99 3.26 0.13
CA ARG A 83 11.55 2.25 -0.77
C ARG A 83 11.92 2.81 -2.14
N ASP A 84 12.75 2.08 -2.89
CA ASP A 84 13.14 2.44 -4.26
C ASP A 84 11.98 2.20 -5.23
N TRP A 85 10.99 3.10 -5.21
CA TRP A 85 9.79 3.01 -6.02
C TRP A 85 9.26 4.38 -6.43
N THR A 86 8.73 4.46 -7.65
CA THR A 86 8.17 5.70 -8.21
C THR A 86 6.95 5.42 -9.08
N TRP A 87 6.06 6.41 -9.15
CA TRP A 87 4.86 6.38 -9.98
C TRP A 87 4.77 7.61 -10.89
N PRO A 88 4.71 7.44 -12.23
CA PRO A 88 4.96 6.19 -12.93
C PRO A 88 6.43 5.78 -12.83
N SER A 89 6.74 4.51 -13.10
CA SER A 89 8.11 3.99 -12.94
C SER A 89 9.08 4.48 -14.04
N GLY A 90 10.38 4.37 -13.77
CA GLY A 90 11.43 4.72 -14.73
C GLY A 90 11.53 6.22 -14.98
N THR A 91 11.60 6.64 -16.25
CA THR A 91 11.71 8.05 -16.65
C THR A 91 10.38 8.65 -17.12
N ALA A 92 9.27 7.92 -16.96
CA ALA A 92 7.95 8.43 -17.29
C ALA A 92 7.50 9.48 -16.26
N VAL A 93 6.58 10.34 -16.69
CA VAL A 93 5.85 11.31 -15.87
C VAL A 93 4.37 11.26 -16.23
N TYR A 94 3.51 11.57 -15.27
CA TYR A 94 2.13 11.97 -15.54
C TYR A 94 2.14 13.40 -16.10
N VAL A 95 1.08 13.80 -16.80
CA VAL A 95 0.96 15.15 -17.37
C VAL A 95 -0.40 15.71 -17.01
N THR A 96 -0.47 16.98 -16.60
CA THR A 96 -1.74 17.66 -16.32
C THR A 96 -2.62 17.71 -17.59
N PRO A 97 -3.95 17.66 -17.46
CA PRO A 97 -4.85 17.63 -18.62
C PRO A 97 -5.02 19.00 -19.30
N GLY A 98 -4.36 20.04 -18.80
CA GLY A 98 -4.42 21.42 -19.25
C GLY A 98 -4.81 22.40 -18.13
N LEU A 99 -4.66 23.70 -18.42
CA LEU A 99 -4.88 24.79 -17.47
C LEU A 99 -6.28 24.78 -16.84
N GLY A 100 -6.32 24.81 -15.51
CA GLY A 100 -7.53 24.88 -14.67
C GLY A 100 -8.36 23.60 -14.65
N LEU A 101 -7.82 22.47 -15.15
CA LEU A 101 -8.49 21.18 -15.18
C LEU A 101 -7.87 20.23 -14.17
N ASP A 102 -8.73 19.57 -13.39
CA ASP A 102 -8.31 18.52 -12.46
C ASP A 102 -7.80 17.29 -13.23
N GLY A 103 -6.53 16.94 -13.00
CA GLY A 103 -5.96 15.64 -13.34
C GLY A 103 -6.14 14.65 -12.19
N TYR A 104 -6.31 13.37 -12.53
CA TYR A 104 -6.49 12.28 -11.56
C TYR A 104 -5.63 11.09 -11.95
N GLU A 105 -4.90 10.53 -10.99
CA GLU A 105 -4.19 9.26 -11.15
C GLU A 105 -4.44 8.36 -9.96
N THR A 106 -4.51 7.05 -10.20
CA THR A 106 -4.70 6.05 -9.15
C THR A 106 -3.44 5.21 -9.02
N ILE A 107 -2.95 5.08 -7.79
CA ILE A 107 -1.77 4.29 -7.47
C ILE A 107 -2.06 3.29 -6.36
N THR A 108 -1.34 2.17 -6.39
CA THR A 108 -1.24 1.21 -5.30
C THR A 108 0.05 1.48 -4.54
N CYS A 109 -0.03 1.59 -3.22
CA CYS A 109 1.10 1.88 -2.33
C CYS A 109 1.03 1.03 -1.06
N LYS A 110 2.12 0.96 -0.30
CA LYS A 110 2.15 0.22 0.97
C LYS A 110 1.42 1.00 2.05
N ASP A 111 0.63 0.31 2.86
CA ASP A 111 -0.10 0.97 3.95
C ASP A 111 0.86 1.71 4.90
N GLY A 112 0.59 2.99 5.14
CA GLY A 112 1.45 3.87 5.92
C GLY A 112 2.72 4.39 5.20
N GLU A 113 2.93 4.04 3.93
CA GLU A 113 4.09 4.49 3.13
C GLU A 113 4.12 6.00 2.98
N GLN A 114 5.28 6.62 3.21
CA GLN A 114 5.49 8.04 2.91
C GLN A 114 5.76 8.23 1.41
N ILE A 115 4.93 9.04 0.78
CA ILE A 115 4.97 9.36 -0.64
C ILE A 115 5.20 10.86 -0.80
N CYS A 116 6.17 11.23 -1.62
CA CYS A 116 6.51 12.61 -1.92
C CYS A 116 6.14 12.96 -3.35
N PHE A 117 5.58 14.16 -3.52
CA PHE A 117 5.21 14.72 -4.82
C PHE A 117 6.32 15.59 -5.40
N GLY A 118 6.53 15.48 -6.72
CA GLY A 118 7.38 16.39 -7.47
C GLY A 118 6.86 16.62 -8.89
N ALA A 119 7.07 17.85 -9.39
CA ALA A 119 6.62 18.25 -10.72
C ALA A 119 7.52 19.30 -11.34
N GLU A 120 7.53 19.35 -12.68
CA GLU A 120 8.25 20.31 -13.49
C GLU A 120 7.44 20.66 -14.75
N SER A 121 7.55 21.92 -15.21
CA SER A 121 6.98 22.34 -16.50
C SER A 121 8.07 22.56 -17.54
N GLU A 122 7.70 22.55 -18.83
CA GLU A 122 8.65 22.85 -19.91
C GLU A 122 9.20 24.29 -19.86
N SER A 123 8.53 25.19 -19.13
CA SER A 123 9.01 26.56 -18.90
C SER A 123 10.13 26.64 -17.84
N GLY A 124 10.43 25.53 -17.17
CA GLY A 124 11.49 25.40 -16.18
C GLY A 124 11.06 25.69 -14.74
N LEU A 125 9.75 25.70 -14.46
CA LEU A 125 9.22 25.77 -13.10
C LEU A 125 9.27 24.39 -12.43
N THR A 126 9.36 24.37 -11.10
CA THR A 126 9.47 23.15 -10.31
C THR A 126 8.64 23.25 -9.04
N TRP A 127 7.96 22.16 -8.68
CA TRP A 127 7.18 22.01 -7.46
C TRP A 127 7.59 20.75 -6.71
N GLY A 128 7.44 20.78 -5.38
CA GLY A 128 7.80 19.66 -4.52
C GLY A 128 9.27 19.26 -4.68
N VAL A 129 9.53 17.97 -4.84
CA VAL A 129 10.88 17.41 -4.99
C VAL A 129 11.41 17.40 -6.45
N GLY A 130 10.64 17.92 -7.40
CA GLY A 130 10.93 17.80 -8.84
C GLY A 130 10.68 16.40 -9.40
N THR A 131 10.76 16.25 -10.73
CA THR A 131 10.46 14.98 -11.42
C THR A 131 11.59 13.95 -11.33
N ASP A 132 12.71 14.33 -10.73
CA ASP A 132 13.88 13.50 -10.49
C ASP A 132 14.25 13.35 -9.00
N PHE A 133 13.41 13.83 -8.08
CA PHE A 133 13.64 13.82 -6.63
C PHE A 133 14.90 14.59 -6.19
N SER A 134 15.33 15.59 -6.95
CA SER A 134 16.54 16.36 -6.66
C SER A 134 16.32 17.59 -5.77
N GLN A 135 15.08 18.07 -5.64
CA GLN A 135 14.76 19.26 -4.85
C GLN A 135 14.46 18.92 -3.39
N GLY A 136 14.89 19.78 -2.48
CA GLY A 136 14.53 19.67 -1.07
C GLY A 136 13.14 20.27 -0.82
N CYS A 137 12.31 19.56 -0.06
CA CYS A 137 10.95 19.99 0.23
C CYS A 137 10.51 19.46 1.60
N GLU A 138 9.91 20.32 2.44
CA GLU A 138 9.50 19.97 3.81
C GLU A 138 8.05 19.48 3.90
N ASP A 139 7.16 19.97 3.02
CA ASP A 139 5.70 19.80 3.14
C ASP A 139 5.02 19.21 1.88
N CYS A 140 5.75 18.48 1.03
CA CYS A 140 5.18 17.83 -0.18
C CYS A 140 5.09 16.31 -0.07
N CYS A 141 5.30 15.75 1.12
CA CYS A 141 5.13 14.33 1.37
C CYS A 141 3.87 14.06 2.20
N PHE A 142 3.21 12.95 1.92
CA PHE A 142 1.97 12.52 2.54
C PHE A 142 1.98 11.00 2.74
N ILE A 143 1.02 10.48 3.53
CA ILE A 143 0.96 9.07 3.90
C ILE A 143 -0.03 8.33 2.99
N CYS A 144 0.39 7.22 2.41
CA CYS A 144 -0.46 6.33 1.61
C CYS A 144 -1.70 5.87 2.42
N GLY A 145 -2.85 5.86 1.76
CA GLY A 145 -4.08 5.28 2.31
C GLY A 145 -5.22 5.23 1.29
N PRO A 146 -6.36 4.63 1.66
CA PRO A 146 -7.49 4.38 0.76
C PRO A 146 -8.38 5.63 0.59
N TYR A 147 -7.79 6.74 0.14
CA TYR A 147 -8.47 8.03 0.02
C TYR A 147 -7.98 8.82 -1.19
N GLU A 148 -8.65 9.95 -1.45
CA GLU A 148 -8.21 10.91 -2.46
C GLU A 148 -7.29 11.96 -1.82
N HIS A 149 -6.04 12.04 -2.29
CA HIS A 149 -5.11 13.09 -1.91
C HIS A 149 -5.14 14.22 -2.94
N ASP A 150 -5.45 15.43 -2.49
CA ASP A 150 -5.45 16.62 -3.33
C ASP A 150 -4.13 17.37 -3.18
N LEU A 151 -3.32 17.39 -4.23
CA LEU A 151 -2.08 18.16 -4.32
C LEU A 151 -2.35 19.67 -4.48
N GLY A 152 -3.60 20.04 -4.78
CA GLY A 152 -4.04 21.41 -4.94
C GLY A 152 -3.68 22.00 -6.31
N PHE A 153 -3.52 23.32 -6.32
CA PHE A 153 -3.29 24.13 -7.51
C PHE A 153 -1.81 24.47 -7.63
N LEU A 154 -1.19 24.07 -8.74
CA LEU A 154 0.18 24.42 -9.06
C LEU A 154 0.22 25.82 -9.68
N THR A 155 0.48 26.82 -8.84
CA THR A 155 0.65 28.22 -9.27
C THR A 155 2.09 28.49 -9.74
N CYS A 156 2.31 29.52 -10.57
CA CYS A 156 3.63 29.86 -11.12
C CYS A 156 4.69 30.36 -10.09
N GLY A 157 4.33 30.51 -8.81
CA GLY A 157 5.20 31.01 -7.72
C GLY A 157 4.82 32.38 -7.18
#